data_AF-A0A942PX68-F1
#
_entry.id   AF-A0A942PX68-F1
#
_cell.length_a   1.000
_cell.length_b   1.000
_cell.length_c   1.000
_cell.angle_alpha   90.00
_cell.angle_beta   90.00
_cell.angle_gamma   90.00
#
_symmetry.space_group_name_H-M   'P 1'
#
loop_
_entity.id
_entity.type
_entity.pdbx_description
1 polymer ?
#
loop_
_entity_poly.entity_id
_entity_poly.type
_entity_poly.pdbx_seq_one_letter_code
_entity_poly.pdbx_strand_id
1 'polypeptide(L)' 'MVIQSNMTSKAIREIWEETSEVFQKYNVPIIEKALQELVNDNILHLLITELNKVVGSSNATCIEGG' A
#
# COMPACT_ATOMS: atom_id res chain seq x y z
N MET A 1 4.63 -10.02 5.81
CA MET A 1 3.21 -9.70 6.05
C MET A 1 2.70 -8.97 4.81
N VAL A 2 1.47 -9.24 4.36
CA VAL A 2 0.92 -8.68 3.11
C VAL A 2 -0.28 -7.77 3.39
N ILE A 3 -0.46 -6.74 2.58
CA ILE A 3 -1.58 -5.79 2.67
C ILE A 3 -2.81 -6.39 2.00
N GLN A 4 -3.96 -6.30 2.67
CA GLN A 4 -5.26 -6.79 2.19
C GLN A 4 -6.28 -5.66 2.00
N SER A 5 -7.29 -5.87 1.16
CA SER A 5 -8.33 -4.90 0.81
C SER A 5 -9.23 -4.48 1.97
N ASN A 6 -9.39 -5.36 2.96
CA ASN A 6 -10.15 -5.11 4.19
C ASN A 6 -9.39 -4.27 5.22
N MET A 7 -8.08 -4.05 5.03
CA MET A 7 -7.29 -3.20 5.92
C MET A 7 -7.60 -1.72 5.66
N THR A 8 -7.45 -0.90 6.70
CA THR A 8 -7.69 0.56 6.58
C THR A 8 -6.45 1.27 6.06
N SER A 9 -6.64 2.33 5.26
CA SER A 9 -5.50 3.12 4.76
C SER A 9 -4.67 3.73 5.88
N LYS A 10 -5.31 4.10 7.00
CA LYS A 10 -4.61 4.53 8.23
C LYS A 10 -3.75 3.43 8.84
N ALA A 11 -4.30 2.24 9.10
CA ALA A 11 -3.53 1.16 9.71
C ALA A 11 -2.36 0.71 8.83
N ILE A 12 -2.55 0.66 7.51
CA ILE A 12 -1.48 0.32 6.58
C ILE A 12 -0.34 1.35 6.67
N ARG A 13 -0.66 2.65 6.65
CA ARG A 13 0.37 3.69 6.76
C ARG A 13 1.08 3.69 8.11
N GLU A 14 0.37 3.42 9.20
CA GLU A 14 0.97 3.34 10.53
C GLU A 14 1.96 2.17 10.67
N ILE A 15 1.72 1.06 9.96
CA ILE A 15 2.63 -0.10 9.96
C ILE A 15 3.76 0.09 8.93
N TRP A 16 3.44 0.64 7.76
CA TRP A 16 4.38 0.83 6.64
C TRP A 16 4.32 2.27 6.15
N GLU A 17 5.12 3.15 6.74
CA GLU A 17 5.12 4.59 6.43
C GLU A 17 5.40 4.89 4.94
N GLU A 18 6.25 4.09 4.31
CA GLU A 18 6.59 4.08 2.87
C GLU A 18 5.37 3.96 1.95
N THR A 19 4.27 3.36 2.41
CA THR A 19 3.03 3.24 1.63
C THR A 19 2.32 4.59 1.43
N SER A 20 2.71 5.63 2.17
CA SER A 20 2.22 7.00 2.03
C SER A 20 2.31 7.50 0.59
N GLU A 21 3.43 7.25 -0.09
CA GLU A 21 3.67 7.70 -1.47
C GLU A 21 2.69 7.02 -2.45
N VAL A 22 2.41 5.74 -2.22
CA VAL A 22 1.44 4.99 -3.02
C VAL A 22 0.03 5.56 -2.83
N PHE A 23 -0.38 5.83 -1.59
CA PHE A 23 -1.69 6.44 -1.33
C PHE A 23 -1.84 7.80 -2.02
N GLN A 24 -0.79 8.63 -2.01
CA GLN A 24 -0.79 9.91 -2.72
C GLN A 24 -0.88 9.73 -4.25
N LYS A 25 -0.12 8.79 -4.84
CA LYS A 25 -0.14 8.48 -6.28
C LYS A 25 -1.54 8.09 -6.77
N TYR A 26 -2.30 7.36 -5.96
CA TYR A 26 -3.66 6.93 -6.28
C TYR A 26 -4.75 7.89 -5.76
N ASN A 27 -4.38 9.03 -5.16
CA ASN A 27 -5.30 10.00 -4.54
C ASN A 27 -6.22 9.37 -3.48
N VAL A 28 -5.71 8.39 -2.73
CA VAL A 28 -6.44 7.69 -1.68
C VAL A 28 -6.24 8.42 -0.35
N PRO A 29 -7.31 8.87 0.32
CA PRO A 29 -7.18 9.48 1.64
C PRO A 29 -6.80 8.44 2.70
N ILE A 30 -5.91 8.83 3.60
CA ILE A 30 -5.48 7.99 4.73
C ILE A 30 -6.44 8.21 5.89
N ILE A 31 -7.41 7.32 6.04
CA ILE A 31 -8.48 7.40 7.03
C ILE A 31 -8.80 6.00 7.57
N GLU A 32 -9.62 5.94 8.62
CA GLU A 32 -10.09 4.69 9.25
C GLU A 32 -11.21 4.04 8.43
N LYS A 33 -10.98 3.85 7.12
CA LYS A 33 -11.85 3.11 6.22
C LYS A 33 -11.05 2.10 5.41
N ALA A 34 -11.69 0.98 5.09
CA ALA A 34 -11.09 -0.07 4.29
C ALA A 34 -10.79 0.41 2.87
N LEU A 35 -9.71 -0.08 2.26
CA LEU A 35 -9.33 0.30 0.90
C LEU A 35 -10.45 0.05 -0.11
N GLN A 36 -11.15 -1.08 0.03
CA GLN A 36 -12.29 -1.43 -0.83
C GLN A 36 -13.45 -0.43 -0.80
N GLU A 37 -13.56 0.39 0.26
CA GLU A 37 -14.57 1.45 0.35
C GLU A 37 -14.09 2.80 -0.19
N LEU A 38 -12.78 2.95 -0.36
CA LEU A 38 -12.14 4.19 -0.83
C LEU A 38 -11.95 4.21 -2.34
N VAL A 39 -11.84 3.03 -2.95
CA VAL A 39 -11.57 2.87 -4.39
C VAL A 39 -12.38 1.73 -4.98
N ASN A 40 -12.64 1.79 -6.29
CA ASN A 40 -13.30 0.72 -7.04
C ASN A 40 -12.41 -0.53 -7.15
N ASP A 41 -13.01 -1.71 -7.33
CA ASP A 41 -12.31 -3.02 -7.44
C ASP A 41 -11.10 -3.03 -8.38
N ASN A 42 -11.21 -2.42 -9.56
CA ASN A 42 -10.11 -2.32 -10.52
C ASN A 42 -8.90 -1.55 -9.96
N ILE A 43 -9.18 -0.41 -9.30
CA ILE A 43 -8.13 0.42 -8.67
C ILE A 43 -7.61 -0.26 -7.42
N LEU A 44 -8.48 -0.92 -6.64
CA LEU A 44 -8.13 -1.67 -5.44
C LEU A 44 -7.08 -2.73 -5.74
N HIS A 45 -7.26 -3.51 -6.80
CA HIS A 45 -6.31 -4.56 -7.18
C HIS A 45 -4.93 -4.00 -7.56
N LEU A 46 -4.92 -2.90 -8.32
CA LEU A 46 -3.69 -2.16 -8.68
C LEU A 46 -3.01 -1.57 -7.45
N LEU A 47 -3.77 -0.92 -6.57
CA LEU A 47 -3.30 -0.29 -5.35
C LEU A 47 -2.66 -1.31 -4.41
N ILE A 48 -3.35 -2.44 -4.15
CA ILE A 48 -2.83 -3.51 -3.29
C ILE A 48 -1.56 -4.12 -3.87
N THR A 49 -1.48 -4.27 -5.19
CA THR A 49 -0.27 -4.80 -5.85
C THR A 49 0.93 -3.86 -5.63
N GLU A 50 0.76 -2.56 -5.86
CA GLU A 50 1.82 -1.57 -5.65
C GLU A 50 2.19 -1.44 -4.17
N LEU A 51 1.21 -1.43 -3.27
CA LEU A 51 1.43 -1.40 -1.82
C LEU A 51 2.27 -2.60 -1.36
N ASN A 52 1.91 -3.81 -1.78
CA ASN A 52 2.67 -5.01 -1.46
C ASN A 52 4.04 -5.04 -2.14
N LYS A 53 4.18 -4.42 -3.31
CA LYS A 53 5.48 -4.27 -3.98
C LYS A 53 6.40 -3.35 -3.20
N VAL A 54 5.89 -2.23 -2.67
CA VAL A 54 6.66 -1.31 -1.83
C VAL A 54 7.08 -2.01 -0.53
N VAL A 55 6.12 -2.58 0.21
CA VAL A 55 6.39 -3.33 1.44
C VAL A 55 7.34 -4.53 1.23
N GLY A 56 7.19 -5.25 0.12
CA GLY A 56 8.05 -6.38 -0.25
C GLY A 56 9.43 -5.93 -0.74
N SER A 57 9.51 -4.80 -1.43
CA SER A 57 10.76 -4.21 -1.92
C SER A 57 11.59 -3.64 -0.78
N SER A 58 10.97 -3.13 0.28
CA SER A 58 11.72 -2.68 1.47
C SER A 58 12.39 -3.81 2.22
N ASN A 59 11.96 -5.06 1.99
CA ASN A 59 12.64 -6.26 2.47
C ASN A 59 13.64 -6.85 1.46
N ALA A 60 13.63 -6.37 0.21
CA ALA A 60 14.63 -6.67 -0.81
C ALA A 60 15.62 -5.52 -0.84
N THR A 61 16.58 -5.61 0.08
CA THR A 61 17.81 -4.84 0.02
C THR A 61 18.33 -4.84 -1.41
N CYS A 62 18.57 -3.63 -1.94
CA CYS A 62 19.47 -3.43 -3.04
C CYS A 62 20.83 -4.03 -2.64
N ILE A 63 21.08 -5.26 -3.07
CA ILE A 63 22.41 -5.81 -3.27
C ILE A 63 22.55 -6.06 -4.77
N GLU A 64 22.49 -4.97 -5.54
CA GLU A 64 23.21 -4.90 -6.80
C GLU A 64 24.51 -4.15 -6.53
N GLY A 65 25.55 -4.91 -6.25
CA GLY A 65 26.89 -4.41 -5.97
C GLY A 65 27.92 -5.54 -6.04
N GLY A 66 28.08 -6.10 -7.24
CA GLY A 66 29.34 -6.63 -7.81
C GLY A 66 30.14 -7.66 -7.02
#